data_AF-A0A1V5V494-F1
#
_entry.id   AF-A0A1V5V494-F1
#
_cell.length_a   1.000
_cell.length_b   1.000
_cell.length_c   1.000
_cell.angle_alpha   90.00
_cell.angle_beta   90.00
_cell.angle_gamma   90.00
#
_symmetry.space_group_name_H-M   'P 1'
#
loop_
_entity.id
_entity.type
_entity.pdbx_description
1 polymer ?
#
loop_
_entity_poly.entity_id
_entity_poly.type
_entity_poly.pdbx_seq_one_letter_code
_entity_poly.pdbx_strand_id
1 'polypeptide(L)'
;MIRAGFGSEDLEAVFPVKRPIRERCEVKTFYAESGRETALWAVLDFMDFDLPSVNGLKEAVVRAAGVEWKHVHILTTHNHGAVTCGEADREALARSVAAAAVSAKKNAAPAVVRSAFAEVREQVNYRRRIYIPELDGSATCFYGPCLGNGFDSSPFVEHFLHELSLGKTAYTGRMPTRRPVQKFERGDPTLFIMEFASASDGRPLGSFVRFAAHAVCCNQPGFYSSDYPWHVRKILSGRFGGITLFFNGPCAEIAPGIECKTSGGEQWLPRRLRRDRKHLRAVLAETALSAVRNEPFEPLEIFEDRCRTVRLPVRPEVISGKVDLPAAGLPASLSERKRHLERIHFADTLEFLLEKYRSGEKTLSGTVEVELGLLRLNARKILAFPGETFSSTATAAGMEEEVATVTEHGRTVMYIPPREEYRRGGYESICAIVSPEAEEILRREAGRFLRE
;
A
#
# COMPACT_ATOMS: atom_id res chain seq x y z
N MET A 1 -20.75 25.50 -3.63
CA MET A 1 -19.79 25.13 -2.56
C MET A 1 -19.69 23.62 -2.57
N ILE A 2 -18.47 23.10 -2.64
CA ILE A 2 -18.24 21.65 -2.68
C ILE A 2 -18.62 21.07 -1.33
N ARG A 3 -19.34 19.94 -1.34
CA ARG A 3 -19.69 19.20 -0.14
C ARG A 3 -18.79 18.00 -0.02
N ALA A 4 -18.28 17.74 1.18
CA ALA A 4 -17.47 16.57 1.48
C ALA A 4 -18.05 15.84 2.69
N GLY A 5 -17.96 14.50 2.69
CA GLY A 5 -18.48 13.65 3.75
C GLY A 5 -17.66 12.39 3.92
N PHE A 6 -17.72 11.83 5.12
CA PHE A 6 -16.96 10.66 5.49
C PHE A 6 -17.85 9.60 6.12
N GLY A 7 -17.54 8.33 5.87
CA GLY A 7 -18.27 7.18 6.36
C GLY A 7 -17.33 6.02 6.66
N SER A 8 -17.75 5.12 7.54
CA SER A 8 -16.97 3.93 7.88
C SER A 8 -17.86 2.78 8.29
N GLU A 9 -17.43 1.56 8.02
CA GLU A 9 -18.08 0.33 8.46
C GLU A 9 -17.04 -0.68 8.95
N ASP A 10 -17.45 -1.52 9.90
CA ASP A 10 -16.66 -2.65 10.39
C ASP A 10 -16.70 -3.80 9.38
N LEU A 11 -15.58 -4.51 9.25
CA LEU A 11 -15.40 -5.64 8.32
C LEU A 11 -15.36 -6.99 9.05
N GLU A 12 -15.64 -7.06 10.35
CA GLU A 12 -15.68 -8.33 11.12
C GLU A 12 -16.62 -9.37 10.48
N ALA A 13 -17.78 -8.93 9.97
CA ALA A 13 -18.74 -9.81 9.30
C ALA A 13 -18.24 -10.38 7.96
N VAL A 14 -17.15 -9.85 7.40
CA VAL A 14 -16.53 -10.31 6.16
C VAL A 14 -15.63 -11.54 6.38
N PHE A 15 -15.18 -11.75 7.62
CA PHE A 15 -14.16 -12.75 7.91
C PHE A 15 -14.78 -14.14 8.11
N PRO A 16 -14.36 -15.16 7.32
CA PRO A 16 -14.98 -16.49 7.33
C PRO A 16 -14.68 -17.27 8.60
N VAL A 17 -13.50 -17.04 9.19
CA VAL A 17 -13.04 -17.72 10.41
C VAL A 17 -13.07 -16.74 11.57
N LYS A 18 -13.76 -17.11 12.66
CA LYS A 18 -13.72 -16.34 13.90
C LYS A 18 -12.33 -16.45 14.53
N ARG A 19 -11.54 -15.39 14.42
CA ARG A 19 -10.27 -15.20 15.12
C ARG A 19 -10.40 -13.96 16.01
N PRO A 20 -9.67 -13.88 17.13
CA PRO A 20 -9.63 -12.65 17.93
C PRO A 20 -9.29 -11.44 17.05
N ILE A 21 -10.03 -10.35 17.21
CA ILE A 21 -9.74 -9.08 16.54
C ILE A 21 -8.95 -8.21 17.52
N ARG A 22 -7.70 -7.85 17.16
CA ARG A 22 -6.88 -6.96 17.98
C ARG A 22 -7.07 -5.50 17.61
N GLU A 23 -7.00 -5.22 16.32
CA GLU A 23 -7.34 -3.94 15.72
C GLU A 23 -8.45 -4.18 14.71
N ARG A 24 -9.56 -3.43 14.84
CA ARG A 24 -10.71 -3.57 13.96
C ARG A 24 -10.32 -3.27 12.52
N CYS A 25 -10.76 -4.14 11.61
CA CYS A 25 -10.67 -3.92 10.18
C CYS A 25 -11.90 -3.19 9.69
N GLU A 26 -11.68 -2.15 8.93
CA GLU A 26 -12.70 -1.21 8.54
C GLU A 26 -12.58 -0.89 7.05
N VAL A 27 -13.71 -0.53 6.46
CA VAL A 27 -13.73 0.30 5.26
C VAL A 27 -13.97 1.74 5.71
N LYS A 28 -13.21 2.68 5.16
CA LYS A 28 -13.43 4.12 5.34
C LYS A 28 -13.60 4.77 3.98
N THR A 29 -14.58 5.64 3.87
CA THR A 29 -14.99 6.26 2.61
C THR A 29 -14.97 7.77 2.73
N PHE A 30 -14.55 8.40 1.63
CA PHE A 30 -14.69 9.81 1.38
C PHE A 30 -15.64 10.01 0.21
N TYR A 31 -16.57 10.95 0.36
CA TYR A 31 -17.49 11.37 -0.67
C TYR A 31 -17.34 12.87 -0.90
N ALA A 32 -17.32 13.29 -2.16
CA ALA A 32 -17.40 14.71 -2.53
C ALA A 32 -18.43 14.92 -3.63
N GLU A 33 -19.09 16.10 -3.63
CA GLU A 33 -20.01 16.51 -4.69
C GLU A 33 -19.95 18.00 -4.99
N SER A 34 -20.09 18.34 -6.27
CA SER A 34 -20.25 19.69 -6.79
C SER A 34 -21.25 19.69 -7.94
N GLY A 35 -22.49 20.11 -7.68
CA GLY A 35 -23.56 20.05 -8.67
C GLY A 35 -23.89 18.61 -9.07
N ARG A 36 -23.51 18.21 -10.30
CA ARG A 36 -23.69 16.84 -10.80
C ARG A 36 -22.44 15.96 -10.67
N GLU A 37 -21.29 16.57 -10.43
CA GLU A 37 -20.04 15.84 -10.28
C GLU A 37 -19.99 15.23 -8.88
N THR A 38 -19.61 13.96 -8.80
CA THR A 38 -19.50 13.20 -7.55
C THR A 38 -18.23 12.36 -7.58
N ALA A 39 -17.64 12.09 -6.42
CA ALA A 39 -16.54 11.15 -6.26
C ALA A 39 -16.71 10.36 -4.99
N LEU A 40 -16.26 9.10 -5.02
CA LEU A 40 -16.19 8.26 -3.84
C LEU A 40 -14.89 7.46 -3.81
N TRP A 41 -14.14 7.66 -2.74
CA TRP A 41 -12.89 6.95 -2.47
C TRP A 41 -13.06 6.06 -1.25
N ALA A 42 -13.00 4.75 -1.43
CA ALA A 42 -13.08 3.75 -0.37
C ALA A 42 -11.69 3.16 -0.11
N VAL A 43 -11.24 3.19 1.14
CA VAL A 43 -9.99 2.59 1.58
C VAL A 43 -10.29 1.47 2.57
N LEU A 44 -9.84 0.26 2.26
CA LEU A 44 -10.13 -0.95 3.02
C LEU A 44 -8.88 -1.50 3.69
N ASP A 45 -9.05 -2.07 4.89
CA ASP A 45 -7.98 -2.76 5.61
C ASP A 45 -7.71 -4.17 5.05
N PHE A 46 -7.40 -4.25 3.75
CA PHE A 46 -7.02 -5.46 3.01
C PHE A 46 -5.62 -5.32 2.40
N MET A 47 -5.02 -6.42 1.95
CA MET A 47 -3.75 -6.39 1.20
C MET A 47 -3.98 -5.82 -0.20
N ASP A 48 -4.86 -6.48 -0.96
CA ASP A 48 -5.13 -6.16 -2.35
C ASP A 48 -6.51 -6.69 -2.78
N PHE A 49 -6.91 -6.40 -4.02
CA PHE A 49 -8.11 -6.96 -4.63
C PHE A 49 -7.87 -7.41 -6.08
N ASP A 50 -8.56 -8.47 -6.47
CA ASP A 50 -8.69 -8.87 -7.87
C ASP A 50 -9.76 -8.04 -8.62
N LEU A 51 -9.85 -8.20 -9.94
CA LEU A 51 -10.79 -7.44 -10.77
C LEU A 51 -12.28 -7.71 -10.40
N PRO A 52 -12.73 -8.96 -10.19
CA PRO A 52 -14.11 -9.23 -9.78
C PRO A 52 -14.47 -8.60 -8.45
N SER A 53 -13.55 -8.61 -7.47
CA SER A 53 -13.78 -7.97 -6.17
C SER A 53 -13.95 -6.47 -6.33
N VAL A 54 -13.03 -5.81 -7.04
CA VAL A 54 -13.12 -4.36 -7.31
C VAL A 54 -14.42 -4.01 -8.03
N ASN A 55 -14.78 -4.77 -9.07
CA ASN A 55 -16.01 -4.53 -9.82
C ASN A 55 -17.24 -4.71 -8.93
N GLY A 56 -17.33 -5.80 -8.17
CA GLY A 56 -18.45 -6.03 -7.25
C GLY A 56 -18.60 -4.92 -6.19
N LEU A 57 -17.48 -4.43 -5.67
CA LEU A 57 -17.47 -3.29 -4.74
C LEU A 57 -17.93 -1.99 -5.41
N LYS A 58 -17.42 -1.68 -6.61
CA LYS A 58 -17.86 -0.51 -7.40
C LYS A 58 -19.36 -0.60 -7.72
N GLU A 59 -19.85 -1.74 -8.18
CA GLU A 59 -21.27 -1.98 -8.46
C GLU A 59 -22.15 -1.74 -7.22
N ALA A 60 -21.72 -2.20 -6.06
CA ALA A 60 -22.44 -2.01 -4.80
C ALA A 60 -22.52 -0.51 -4.43
N VAL A 61 -21.43 0.24 -4.58
CA VAL A 61 -21.40 1.69 -4.35
C VAL A 61 -22.28 2.43 -5.36
N VAL A 62 -22.15 2.16 -6.66
CA VAL A 62 -22.95 2.81 -7.71
C VAL A 62 -24.44 2.65 -7.40
N ARG A 63 -24.86 1.43 -7.05
CA ARG A 63 -26.25 1.10 -6.73
C ARG A 63 -26.74 1.80 -5.47
N ALA A 64 -25.94 1.85 -4.42
CA ALA A 64 -26.37 2.33 -3.10
C ALA A 64 -26.24 3.86 -2.94
N ALA A 65 -25.16 4.45 -3.47
CA ALA A 65 -24.85 5.87 -3.31
C ALA A 65 -25.13 6.72 -4.55
N GLY A 66 -25.37 6.10 -5.72
CA GLY A 66 -25.67 6.81 -6.97
C GLY A 66 -24.48 7.61 -7.53
N VAL A 67 -23.25 7.15 -7.26
CA VAL A 67 -22.02 7.72 -7.83
C VAL A 67 -21.75 7.04 -9.17
N GLU A 68 -21.24 7.76 -10.17
CA GLU A 68 -20.91 7.13 -11.46
C GLU A 68 -19.72 6.17 -11.33
N TRP A 69 -19.73 5.07 -12.08
CA TRP A 69 -18.71 4.02 -12.03
C TRP A 69 -17.26 4.53 -12.07
N LYS A 70 -16.97 5.46 -12.98
CA LYS A 70 -15.64 6.03 -13.20
C LYS A 70 -15.14 6.90 -12.04
N HIS A 71 -16.03 7.28 -11.13
CA HIS A 71 -15.78 8.11 -9.95
C HIS A 71 -15.84 7.32 -8.64
N VAL A 72 -15.86 5.98 -8.72
CA VAL A 72 -15.72 5.09 -7.57
C VAL A 72 -14.32 4.49 -7.57
N HIS A 73 -13.55 4.84 -6.55
CA HIS A 73 -12.18 4.41 -6.34
C HIS A 73 -12.11 3.43 -5.16
N ILE A 74 -11.55 2.25 -5.39
CA ILE A 74 -11.32 1.24 -4.35
C ILE A 74 -9.81 1.17 -4.12
N LEU A 75 -9.39 1.37 -2.87
CA LEU A 75 -8.00 1.31 -2.46
C LEU A 75 -7.86 0.44 -1.21
N THR A 76 -6.63 0.07 -0.88
CA THR A 76 -6.32 -0.65 0.35
C THR A 76 -5.26 0.05 1.19
N THR A 77 -5.18 -0.28 2.48
CA THR A 77 -4.03 0.09 3.33
C THR A 77 -2.83 -0.84 3.11
N HIS A 78 -2.92 -1.79 2.17
CA HIS A 78 -1.99 -2.89 1.97
C HIS A 78 -1.75 -3.69 3.27
N ASN A 79 -2.84 -3.98 3.98
CA ASN A 79 -2.85 -4.66 5.27
C ASN A 79 -2.75 -6.18 5.13
N HIS A 80 -1.71 -6.78 5.71
CA HIS A 80 -1.51 -8.23 5.74
C HIS A 80 -2.17 -8.90 6.96
N GLY A 81 -2.76 -8.12 7.88
CA GLY A 81 -3.42 -8.63 9.09
C GLY A 81 -4.89 -9.01 8.93
N ALA A 82 -5.48 -8.79 7.75
CA ALA A 82 -6.83 -9.24 7.39
C ALA A 82 -6.80 -10.55 6.60
N VAL A 83 -7.98 -11.04 6.21
CA VAL A 83 -8.12 -12.17 5.29
C VAL A 83 -7.72 -11.75 3.87
N THR A 84 -7.36 -12.71 3.03
CA THR A 84 -7.18 -12.42 1.61
C THR A 84 -8.52 -12.16 0.94
N CYS A 85 -8.54 -11.43 -0.19
CA CYS A 85 -9.77 -11.16 -0.93
C CYS A 85 -10.49 -12.43 -1.42
N GLY A 86 -9.75 -13.53 -1.64
CA GLY A 86 -10.31 -14.83 -2.02
C GLY A 86 -11.04 -15.55 -0.89
N GLU A 87 -10.67 -15.27 0.36
CA GLU A 87 -11.27 -15.87 1.56
C GLU A 87 -12.45 -15.04 2.11
N ALA A 88 -12.55 -13.77 1.74
CA ALA A 88 -13.58 -12.85 2.23
C ALA A 88 -14.99 -13.25 1.75
N ASP A 89 -16.00 -13.06 2.62
CA ASP A 89 -17.40 -13.04 2.19
C ASP A 89 -17.63 -11.79 1.31
N ARG A 90 -17.66 -12.02 0.00
CA ARG A 90 -17.76 -10.96 -1.01
C ARG A 90 -19.06 -10.17 -0.90
N GLU A 91 -20.16 -10.80 -0.54
CA GLU A 91 -21.44 -10.11 -0.40
C GLU A 91 -21.46 -9.25 0.86
N ALA A 92 -20.96 -9.77 1.98
CA ALA A 92 -20.81 -9.00 3.21
C ALA A 92 -19.89 -7.80 2.99
N LEU A 93 -18.77 -8.02 2.29
CA LEU A 93 -17.83 -6.95 1.95
C LEU A 93 -18.49 -5.86 1.10
N ALA A 94 -19.19 -6.24 0.03
CA ALA A 94 -19.93 -5.31 -0.82
C ALA A 94 -20.99 -4.51 -0.05
N ARG A 95 -21.72 -5.15 0.88
CA ARG A 95 -22.68 -4.48 1.76
C ARG A 95 -22.00 -3.47 2.68
N SER A 96 -20.88 -3.83 3.32
CA SER A 96 -20.14 -2.90 4.19
C SER A 96 -19.60 -1.69 3.43
N VAL A 97 -19.05 -1.88 2.23
CA VAL A 97 -18.58 -0.75 1.40
C VAL A 97 -19.74 0.16 0.98
N ALA A 98 -20.86 -0.42 0.55
CA ALA A 98 -22.05 0.33 0.19
C ALA A 98 -22.63 1.12 1.38
N ALA A 99 -22.68 0.53 2.57
CA ALA A 99 -23.15 1.20 3.79
C ALA A 99 -22.22 2.37 4.19
N ALA A 100 -20.90 2.16 4.16
CA ALA A 100 -19.94 3.24 4.40
C ALA A 100 -20.12 4.38 3.39
N ALA A 101 -20.30 4.05 2.11
CA ALA A 101 -20.54 5.02 1.03
C ALA A 101 -21.81 5.86 1.24
N VAL A 102 -22.92 5.21 1.59
CA VAL A 102 -24.18 5.90 1.93
C VAL A 102 -24.01 6.80 3.15
N SER A 103 -23.28 6.32 4.17
CA SER A 103 -22.95 7.11 5.37
C SER A 103 -22.12 8.35 5.01
N ALA A 104 -21.09 8.22 4.18
CA ALA A 104 -20.27 9.34 3.71
C ALA A 104 -21.11 10.39 2.97
N LYS A 105 -21.95 9.96 2.02
CA LYS A 105 -22.85 10.84 1.28
C LYS A 105 -23.84 11.54 2.20
N LYS A 106 -24.47 10.82 3.14
CA LYS A 106 -25.40 11.39 4.12
C LYS A 106 -24.74 12.45 5.01
N ASN A 107 -23.49 12.23 5.39
CA ASN A 107 -22.74 13.12 6.26
C ASN A 107 -22.12 14.31 5.52
N ALA A 108 -22.25 14.37 4.19
CA ALA A 108 -21.62 15.38 3.37
C ALA A 108 -22.15 16.78 3.68
N ALA A 109 -21.24 17.71 3.94
CA ALA A 109 -21.53 19.11 4.23
C ALA A 109 -20.61 20.02 3.43
N PRO A 110 -21.01 21.28 3.18
CA PRO A 110 -20.10 22.25 2.56
C PRO A 110 -18.81 22.33 3.37
N ALA A 111 -17.65 22.20 2.72
CA ALA A 111 -16.40 21.92 3.40
C ALA A 111 -15.39 23.07 3.32
N VAL A 112 -14.61 23.22 4.39
CA VAL A 112 -13.32 23.89 4.41
C VAL A 112 -12.22 22.86 4.63
N VAL A 113 -11.04 23.11 4.09
CA VAL A 113 -9.88 22.20 4.17
C VAL A 113 -8.62 22.93 4.60
N ARG A 114 -7.71 22.20 5.23
CA ARG A 114 -6.30 22.58 5.38
C ARG A 114 -5.43 21.39 5.08
N SER A 115 -4.22 21.61 4.59
CA SER A 115 -3.35 20.49 4.19
C SER A 115 -1.88 20.83 4.26
N ALA A 116 -1.07 19.83 4.55
CA ALA A 116 0.37 19.96 4.61
C ALA A 116 1.07 18.71 4.10
N PHE A 117 2.26 18.92 3.54
CA PHE A 117 3.28 17.89 3.41
C PHE A 117 4.30 18.09 4.53
N ALA A 118 4.80 17.01 5.08
CA ALA A 118 5.87 17.03 6.06
C ALA A 118 6.82 15.86 5.83
N GLU A 119 8.10 16.08 6.08
CA GLU A 119 9.07 15.01 6.16
C GLU A 119 9.05 14.39 7.56
N VAL A 120 8.86 13.07 7.64
CA VAL A 120 9.04 12.32 8.89
C VAL A 120 10.53 12.24 9.19
N ARG A 121 10.98 13.03 10.18
CA ARG A 121 12.41 13.21 10.48
C ARG A 121 13.06 11.95 11.05
N GLU A 122 12.37 11.21 11.91
CA GLU A 122 12.86 9.92 12.36
C GLU A 122 12.74 8.87 11.25
N GLN A 123 13.76 8.05 11.06
CA GLN A 123 13.66 6.90 10.17
C GLN A 123 12.73 5.87 10.80
N VAL A 124 11.50 5.79 10.29
CA VAL A 124 10.48 4.83 10.74
C VAL A 124 10.10 3.81 9.66
N ASN A 125 10.66 3.96 8.46
CA ASN A 125 10.61 3.01 7.36
C ASN A 125 12.01 2.84 6.75
N TYR A 126 12.17 1.84 5.89
CA TYR A 126 13.42 1.64 5.15
C TYR A 126 13.15 0.98 3.79
N ARG A 127 14.04 1.23 2.83
CA ARG A 127 14.07 0.50 1.57
C ARG A 127 14.47 -0.93 1.86
N ARG A 128 13.54 -1.87 1.73
CA ARG A 128 13.75 -3.28 2.06
C ARG A 128 14.54 -4.06 1.02
N ARG A 129 14.92 -3.42 -0.09
CA ARG A 129 15.79 -3.98 -1.12
C ARG A 129 17.22 -3.50 -0.90
N ILE A 130 18.17 -4.42 -0.88
CA ILE A 130 19.59 -4.12 -0.71
C ILE A 130 20.40 -4.78 -1.82
N TYR A 131 21.23 -3.98 -2.49
CA TYR A 131 22.16 -4.48 -3.48
C TYR A 131 23.37 -5.12 -2.81
N ILE A 132 23.70 -6.34 -3.22
CA ILE A 132 24.81 -7.13 -2.69
C ILE A 132 25.82 -7.32 -3.85
N PRO A 133 26.99 -6.64 -3.82
CA PRO A 133 27.96 -6.66 -4.91
C PRO A 133 28.41 -8.07 -5.30
N GLU A 134 28.59 -8.97 -4.34
CA GLU A 134 28.99 -10.37 -4.54
C GLU A 134 28.00 -11.17 -5.40
N LEU A 135 26.77 -10.67 -5.52
CA LEU A 135 25.69 -11.30 -6.28
C LEU A 135 25.40 -10.59 -7.61
N ASP A 136 25.94 -9.38 -7.85
CA ASP A 136 25.44 -8.42 -8.86
C ASP A 136 23.91 -8.38 -8.85
N GLY A 137 23.32 -8.22 -7.66
CA GLY A 137 21.87 -8.35 -7.50
C GLY A 137 21.35 -7.87 -6.15
N SER A 138 20.03 -7.79 -6.06
CA SER A 138 19.32 -7.30 -4.88
C SER A 138 18.70 -8.45 -4.07
N ALA A 139 18.66 -8.29 -2.75
CA ALA A 139 17.92 -9.15 -1.82
C ALA A 139 16.84 -8.33 -1.10
N THR A 140 15.75 -8.99 -0.69
CA THR A 140 14.59 -8.35 -0.03
C THR A 140 14.53 -8.75 1.44
N CYS A 141 14.47 -7.77 2.35
CA CYS A 141 14.41 -7.97 3.80
C CYS A 141 13.06 -7.54 4.37
N PHE A 142 12.21 -8.48 4.79
CA PHE A 142 10.83 -8.14 5.19
C PHE A 142 10.73 -7.42 6.55
N TYR A 143 11.64 -7.68 7.48
CA TYR A 143 11.67 -7.10 8.83
C TYR A 143 13.02 -7.40 9.51
N GLY A 144 13.28 -6.72 10.62
CA GLY A 144 14.53 -6.81 11.39
C GLY A 144 15.17 -5.43 11.58
N PRO A 145 15.40 -4.66 10.50
CA PRO A 145 15.90 -3.29 10.59
C PRO A 145 14.92 -2.36 11.33
N CYS A 146 15.41 -1.65 12.34
CA CYS A 146 14.62 -0.71 13.13
C CYS A 146 15.50 0.35 13.80
N LEU A 147 14.86 1.31 14.50
CA LEU A 147 15.59 2.32 15.27
C LEU A 147 16.50 1.68 16.33
N GLY A 148 16.07 0.59 16.96
CA GLY A 148 16.81 -0.11 18.02
C GLY A 148 18.16 -0.67 17.58
N ASN A 149 18.33 -1.01 16.30
CA ASN A 149 19.58 -1.49 15.71
C ASN A 149 20.19 -0.53 14.68
N GLY A 150 19.66 0.69 14.58
CA GLY A 150 20.14 1.70 13.65
C GLY A 150 20.02 1.29 12.17
N PHE A 151 19.04 0.44 11.85
CA PHE A 151 18.78 -0.08 10.50
C PHE A 151 19.96 -0.85 9.89
N ASP A 152 20.76 -1.54 10.72
CA ASP A 152 21.88 -2.38 10.29
C ASP A 152 21.41 -3.54 9.40
N SER A 153 21.97 -3.63 8.20
CA SER A 153 21.63 -4.69 7.23
C SER A 153 22.52 -5.93 7.33
N SER A 154 23.63 -5.86 8.07
CA SER A 154 24.64 -6.93 8.11
C SER A 154 24.08 -8.26 8.62
N PRO A 155 23.28 -8.30 9.72
CA PRO A 155 22.53 -9.49 10.14
C PRO A 155 21.76 -10.19 9.04
N PHE A 156 21.18 -9.41 8.13
CA PHE A 156 20.39 -9.91 7.03
C PHE A 156 21.29 -10.39 5.89
N VAL A 157 22.26 -9.59 5.46
CA VAL A 157 23.16 -9.93 4.34
C VAL A 157 23.95 -11.20 4.65
N GLU A 158 24.53 -11.32 5.85
CA GLU A 158 25.28 -12.51 6.26
C GLU A 158 24.39 -13.77 6.26
N HIS A 159 23.17 -13.66 6.81
CA HIS A 159 22.22 -14.78 6.81
C HIS A 159 21.77 -15.14 5.39
N PHE A 160 21.52 -14.15 4.53
CA PHE A 160 21.12 -14.36 3.15
C PHE A 160 22.20 -15.10 2.35
N LEU A 161 23.46 -14.64 2.44
CA LEU A 161 24.60 -15.29 1.79
C LEU A 161 24.83 -16.71 2.31
N HIS A 162 24.64 -16.93 3.63
CA HIS A 162 24.73 -18.26 4.22
C HIS A 162 23.66 -19.20 3.68
N GLU A 163 22.38 -18.82 3.71
CA GLU A 163 21.29 -19.65 3.18
C GLU A 163 21.46 -19.92 1.69
N LEU A 164 21.93 -18.93 0.94
CA LEU A 164 22.27 -19.09 -0.47
C LEU A 164 23.39 -20.12 -0.68
N SER A 165 24.41 -20.13 0.20
CA SER A 165 25.47 -21.16 0.18
C SER A 165 24.93 -22.58 0.43
N LEU A 166 23.77 -22.70 1.07
CA LEU A 166 23.06 -23.96 1.32
C LEU A 166 21.97 -24.27 0.27
N GLY A 167 21.85 -23.46 -0.78
CA GLY A 167 20.85 -23.65 -1.83
C GLY A 167 19.44 -23.18 -1.46
N LYS A 168 19.33 -22.20 -0.57
CA LYS A 168 18.05 -21.62 -0.11
C LYS A 168 18.04 -20.11 -0.28
N THR A 169 16.86 -19.51 -0.40
CA THR A 169 16.66 -18.06 -0.31
C THR A 169 16.10 -17.70 1.05
N ALA A 170 16.54 -16.58 1.63
CA ALA A 170 16.02 -16.05 2.89
C ALA A 170 15.52 -14.61 2.73
N TYR A 171 14.50 -14.25 3.49
CA TYR A 171 13.89 -12.91 3.42
C TYR A 171 13.81 -12.22 4.79
N THR A 172 14.47 -12.76 5.81
CA THR A 172 14.40 -12.27 7.21
C THR A 172 15.79 -12.16 7.82
N GLY A 173 16.11 -11.08 8.54
CA GLY A 173 17.34 -11.01 9.33
C GLY A 173 17.20 -11.80 10.64
N ARG A 174 18.11 -12.75 10.91
CA ARG A 174 18.05 -13.58 12.14
C ARG A 174 19.37 -13.73 12.90
N MET A 175 20.47 -13.16 12.41
CA MET A 175 21.81 -13.43 12.97
C MET A 175 22.46 -12.17 13.55
N PRO A 176 22.84 -12.12 14.84
CA PRO A 176 23.63 -11.01 15.36
C PRO A 176 25.04 -11.02 14.76
N THR A 177 25.54 -9.87 14.31
CA THR A 177 26.88 -9.72 13.72
C THR A 177 27.75 -8.82 14.60
N ARG A 178 29.08 -8.84 14.36
CA ARG A 178 30.06 -8.13 15.20
C ARG A 178 30.34 -6.68 14.75
N ARG A 179 30.01 -6.28 13.51
CA ARG A 179 30.14 -4.89 13.00
C ARG A 179 29.19 -4.61 11.81
N PRO A 180 28.59 -3.41 11.70
CA PRO A 180 27.76 -3.04 10.56
C PRO A 180 28.60 -2.81 9.30
N VAL A 181 28.30 -3.53 8.23
CA VAL A 181 28.87 -3.41 6.87
C VAL A 181 28.08 -2.40 6.02
N GLN A 182 26.76 -2.34 6.22
CA GLN A 182 25.85 -1.46 5.48
C GLN A 182 24.60 -1.14 6.32
N LYS A 183 23.94 -0.01 6.04
CA LYS A 183 22.64 0.35 6.61
C LYS A 183 21.58 0.35 5.52
N PHE A 184 20.37 -0.06 5.87
CA PHE A 184 19.24 0.17 4.98
C PHE A 184 18.92 1.66 4.88
N GLU A 185 18.80 2.13 3.65
CA GLU A 185 18.39 3.50 3.37
C GLU A 185 16.96 3.75 3.83
N ARG A 186 16.65 5.01 4.17
CA ARG A 186 15.28 5.42 4.44
C ARG A 186 14.40 5.20 3.19
N GLY A 187 13.16 4.78 3.41
CA GLY A 187 12.13 4.81 2.37
C GLY A 187 11.70 6.23 2.04
N ASP A 188 10.55 6.37 1.38
CA ASP A 188 9.87 7.66 1.21
C ASP A 188 9.48 8.24 2.59
N PRO A 189 10.07 9.38 3.01
CA PRO A 189 9.78 9.98 4.30
C PRO A 189 8.55 10.88 4.30
N THR A 190 7.94 11.10 3.14
CA THR A 190 6.91 12.12 2.96
C THR A 190 5.59 11.67 3.56
N LEU A 191 5.10 12.47 4.51
CA LEU A 191 3.76 12.38 5.06
C LEU A 191 2.90 13.48 4.43
N PHE A 192 1.71 13.11 3.98
CA PHE A 192 0.69 14.06 3.57
C PHE A 192 -0.50 13.98 4.53
N ILE A 193 -1.06 15.12 4.87
CA ILE A 193 -2.23 15.25 5.73
C ILE A 193 -3.15 16.34 5.18
N MET A 194 -4.45 16.05 5.11
CA MET A 194 -5.49 17.01 4.78
C MET A 194 -6.67 16.83 5.74
N GLU A 195 -7.07 17.90 6.40
CA GLU A 195 -8.19 17.91 7.34
C GLU A 195 -9.38 18.66 6.75
N PHE A 196 -10.58 18.15 7.03
CA PHE A 196 -11.85 18.67 6.54
C PHE A 196 -12.75 19.05 7.71
N ALA A 197 -13.32 20.24 7.64
CA ALA A 197 -14.35 20.71 8.55
C ALA A 197 -15.54 21.27 7.77
N SER A 198 -16.69 21.28 8.41
CA SER A 198 -17.91 21.87 7.88
C SER A 198 -17.79 23.39 7.87
N ALA A 199 -18.03 24.00 6.72
CA ALA A 199 -17.96 25.45 6.55
C ALA A 199 -19.04 26.19 7.35
N SER A 200 -20.16 25.53 7.70
CA SER A 200 -21.29 26.18 8.36
C SER A 200 -21.14 26.29 9.88
N ASP A 201 -20.49 25.32 10.51
CA ASP A 201 -20.45 25.18 11.98
C ASP A 201 -19.07 24.75 12.52
N GLY A 202 -18.08 24.61 11.64
CA GLY A 202 -16.71 24.21 12.01
C GLY A 202 -16.59 22.77 12.49
N ARG A 203 -17.65 21.95 12.44
CA ARG A 203 -17.58 20.56 12.95
C ARG A 203 -16.58 19.75 12.10
N PRO A 204 -15.70 18.94 12.71
CA PRO A 204 -14.80 18.07 11.97
C PRO A 204 -15.59 17.06 11.13
N LEU A 205 -15.22 16.93 9.86
CA LEU A 205 -15.81 15.95 8.94
C LEU A 205 -14.92 14.71 8.86
N GLY A 206 -13.61 14.92 8.70
CA GLY A 206 -12.64 13.84 8.58
C GLY A 206 -11.26 14.33 8.16
N SER A 207 -10.37 13.40 7.88
CA SER A 207 -9.04 13.71 7.37
C SER A 207 -8.48 12.61 6.47
N PHE A 208 -7.52 12.99 5.62
CA PHE A 208 -6.66 12.08 4.88
C PHE A 208 -5.28 12.10 5.51
N VAL A 209 -4.69 10.94 5.73
CA VAL A 209 -3.27 10.81 6.03
C VAL A 209 -2.65 9.81 5.06
N ARG A 210 -1.45 10.10 4.57
CA ARG A 210 -0.69 9.22 3.68
C ARG A 210 0.72 9.06 4.18
N PHE A 211 1.20 7.82 4.21
CA PHE A 211 2.60 7.48 4.46
C PHE A 211 2.96 6.17 3.74
N ALA A 212 4.20 6.04 3.27
CA ALA A 212 4.66 4.87 2.52
C ALA A 212 5.36 3.85 3.43
N ALA A 213 4.69 2.73 3.70
CA ALA A 213 5.30 1.52 4.25
C ALA A 213 4.30 0.35 4.16
N HIS A 214 4.80 -0.87 3.98
CA HIS A 214 3.94 -2.05 4.08
C HIS A 214 3.26 -2.15 5.47
N ALA A 215 1.95 -2.39 5.51
CA ALA A 215 1.20 -2.69 6.74
C ALA A 215 1.36 -4.17 7.13
N VAL A 216 2.57 -4.49 7.60
CA VAL A 216 3.03 -5.86 7.95
C VAL A 216 3.55 -5.99 9.39
N CYS A 217 3.26 -5.03 10.27
CA CYS A 217 3.67 -5.11 11.67
C CYS A 217 2.95 -6.23 12.44
N CYS A 218 1.70 -6.52 12.07
CA CYS A 218 0.71 -7.28 12.83
C CYS A 218 -0.01 -8.34 11.96
N ASN A 219 0.71 -9.15 11.19
CA ASN A 219 0.12 -10.11 10.23
C ASN A 219 0.21 -11.60 10.65
N GLN A 220 0.02 -11.90 11.94
CA GLN A 220 0.15 -13.28 12.44
C GLN A 220 -1.17 -14.06 12.30
N PRO A 221 -1.15 -15.37 12.01
CA PRO A 221 -2.36 -16.16 11.77
C PRO A 221 -3.37 -16.21 12.93
N GLY A 222 -2.94 -15.93 14.16
CA GLY A 222 -3.75 -16.10 15.37
C GLY A 222 -4.76 -14.99 15.68
N PHE A 223 -4.81 -13.90 14.91
CA PHE A 223 -5.75 -12.79 15.11
C PHE A 223 -5.90 -11.96 13.81
N TYR A 224 -6.95 -11.14 13.76
CA TYR A 224 -7.07 -10.09 12.74
C TYR A 224 -6.58 -8.74 13.27
N SER A 225 -6.00 -7.96 12.37
CA SER A 225 -5.46 -6.64 12.66
C SER A 225 -5.51 -5.74 11.43
N SER A 226 -5.76 -4.46 11.65
CA SER A 226 -5.54 -3.37 10.67
C SER A 226 -4.19 -2.68 10.80
N ASP A 227 -3.27 -3.32 11.51
CA ASP A 227 -1.87 -2.95 11.59
C ASP A 227 -1.66 -1.50 12.11
N TYR A 228 -0.49 -0.91 11.84
CA TYR A 228 -0.17 0.45 12.25
C TYR A 228 -1.10 1.53 11.66
N PRO A 229 -1.69 1.41 10.45
CA PRO A 229 -2.65 2.38 9.94
C PRO A 229 -3.82 2.62 10.88
N TRP A 230 -4.35 1.57 11.52
CA TRP A 230 -5.42 1.71 12.51
C TRP A 230 -5.04 2.63 13.67
N HIS A 231 -3.81 2.47 14.18
CA HIS A 231 -3.34 3.27 15.30
C HIS A 231 -3.16 4.73 14.92
N VAL A 232 -2.61 5.01 13.73
CA VAL A 232 -2.49 6.38 13.21
C VAL A 232 -3.87 7.01 13.07
N ARG A 233 -4.82 6.32 12.41
CA ARG A 233 -6.22 6.77 12.26
C ARG A 233 -6.86 7.07 13.61
N LYS A 234 -6.70 6.17 14.59
CA LYS A 234 -7.27 6.32 15.93
C LYS A 234 -6.71 7.54 16.67
N ILE A 235 -5.41 7.78 16.59
CA ILE A 235 -4.79 8.95 17.22
C ILE A 235 -5.30 10.23 16.55
N LEU A 236 -5.29 10.30 15.22
CA LEU A 236 -5.70 11.49 14.47
C LEU A 236 -7.20 11.76 14.63
N SER A 237 -8.08 10.77 14.47
CA SER A 237 -9.52 10.93 14.73
C SER A 237 -9.80 11.32 16.18
N GLY A 238 -9.01 10.87 17.15
CA GLY A 238 -9.13 11.30 18.54
C GLY A 238 -8.69 12.75 18.79
N ARG A 239 -7.89 13.34 17.90
CA ARG A 239 -7.38 14.72 18.01
C ARG A 239 -8.14 15.72 17.16
N PHE A 240 -8.43 15.38 15.91
CA PHE A 240 -9.19 16.22 14.98
C PHE A 240 -10.70 16.03 15.11
N GLY A 241 -11.16 14.85 15.56
CA GLY A 241 -12.54 14.42 15.36
C GLY A 241 -12.74 13.83 13.96
N GLY A 242 -13.99 13.45 13.64
CA GLY A 242 -14.34 12.89 12.34
C GLY A 242 -13.65 11.55 12.02
N ILE A 243 -13.74 11.15 10.75
CA ILE A 243 -13.18 9.88 10.26
C ILE A 243 -11.87 10.14 9.51
N THR A 244 -10.81 9.43 9.90
CA THR A 244 -9.50 9.51 9.23
C THR A 244 -9.32 8.37 8.24
N LEU A 245 -9.12 8.67 6.95
CA LEU A 245 -8.66 7.71 5.94
C LEU A 245 -7.13 7.66 5.96
N PHE A 246 -6.56 6.46 6.00
CA PHE A 246 -5.13 6.25 5.83
C PHE A 246 -4.87 5.69 4.44
N PHE A 247 -4.16 6.42 3.59
CA PHE A 247 -3.71 5.94 2.32
C PHE A 247 -2.29 5.40 2.42
N ASN A 248 -2.05 4.23 1.84
CA ASN A 248 -0.69 3.73 1.72
C ASN A 248 0.00 4.40 0.54
N GLY A 249 1.17 4.98 0.77
CA GLY A 249 2.04 5.46 -0.30
C GLY A 249 2.65 4.30 -1.09
N PRO A 250 3.19 4.54 -2.30
CA PRO A 250 3.94 3.54 -3.07
C PRO A 250 5.06 2.94 -2.22
N CYS A 251 4.91 1.67 -1.87
CA CYS A 251 5.72 1.01 -0.85
C CYS A 251 6.29 -0.32 -1.28
N ALA A 252 6.26 -0.67 -2.57
CA ALA A 252 6.69 -1.97 -3.08
C ALA A 252 8.06 -2.42 -2.52
N GLU A 253 8.99 -1.48 -2.40
CA GLU A 253 10.33 -1.65 -1.88
C GLU A 253 10.53 -1.06 -0.48
N ILE A 254 9.47 -0.71 0.25
CA ILE A 254 9.53 -0.05 1.57
C ILE A 254 8.85 -0.89 2.64
N ALA A 255 9.61 -1.22 3.69
CA ALA A 255 9.09 -1.87 4.90
C ALA A 255 9.07 -0.90 6.10
N PRO A 256 8.18 -1.11 7.09
CA PRO A 256 8.22 -0.38 8.34
C PRO A 256 9.45 -0.80 9.17
N GLY A 257 10.04 0.14 9.90
CA GLY A 257 11.21 -0.07 10.76
C GLY A 257 10.89 -0.87 12.03
N ILE A 258 10.68 -2.17 11.89
CA ILE A 258 10.31 -3.08 12.98
C ILE A 258 11.28 -4.26 13.08
N GLU A 259 11.60 -4.67 14.30
CA GLU A 259 12.48 -5.81 14.57
C GLU A 259 11.78 -7.16 14.34
N CYS A 260 10.46 -7.25 14.59
CA CYS A 260 9.68 -8.46 14.35
C CYS A 260 8.21 -8.16 14.02
N LYS A 261 7.51 -9.13 13.41
CA LYS A 261 6.06 -9.07 13.15
C LYS A 261 5.29 -9.66 14.33
N THR A 262 4.66 -8.86 15.17
CA THR A 262 3.78 -9.29 16.27
C THR A 262 2.73 -8.21 16.48
N SER A 263 1.58 -8.52 17.07
CA SER A 263 0.57 -7.49 17.38
C SER A 263 0.66 -7.03 18.83
N GLY A 264 0.03 -5.89 19.11
CA GLY A 264 0.05 -5.10 20.36
C GLY A 264 -0.41 -5.77 21.67
N GLY A 265 -0.19 -7.07 21.85
CA GLY A 265 -0.13 -7.71 23.17
C GLY A 265 1.17 -7.30 23.86
N GLU A 266 1.29 -6.01 24.15
CA GLU A 266 2.55 -5.38 24.56
C GLU A 266 3.13 -6.01 25.83
N GLN A 267 2.30 -6.60 26.72
CA GLN A 267 2.72 -7.05 28.05
C GLN A 267 3.78 -8.17 28.04
N TRP A 268 3.81 -9.02 27.02
CA TRP A 268 4.71 -10.18 26.94
C TRP A 268 5.96 -9.92 26.09
N LEU A 269 6.07 -8.76 25.43
CA LEU A 269 7.21 -8.42 24.60
C LEU A 269 8.32 -7.77 25.44
N PRO A 270 9.60 -8.11 25.18
CA PRO A 270 10.74 -7.35 25.66
C PRO A 270 10.53 -5.83 25.50
N ARG A 271 10.92 -5.03 26.51
CA ARG A 271 10.71 -3.56 26.51
C ARG A 271 11.19 -2.86 25.22
N ARG A 272 12.25 -3.37 24.58
CA ARG A 272 12.79 -2.85 23.32
C ARG A 272 11.78 -2.95 22.16
N LEU A 273 11.17 -4.10 21.97
CA LEU A 273 10.14 -4.34 20.93
C LEU A 273 8.89 -3.49 21.12
N ARG A 274 8.52 -3.18 22.38
CA ARG A 274 7.41 -2.27 22.69
C ARG A 274 7.72 -0.83 22.27
N ARG A 275 8.99 -0.42 22.28
CA ARG A 275 9.44 0.94 21.96
C ARG A 275 9.26 1.23 20.47
N ASP A 276 9.75 0.35 19.60
CA ASP A 276 9.83 0.63 18.16
C ASP A 276 8.46 0.76 17.49
N ARG A 277 7.46 -0.03 17.90
CA ARG A 277 6.09 0.10 17.37
C ARG A 277 5.32 1.29 17.90
N LYS A 278 5.45 1.58 19.20
CA LYS A 278 4.91 2.82 19.79
C LYS A 278 5.50 4.01 19.06
N HIS A 279 6.78 3.92 18.72
CA HIS A 279 7.50 4.95 18.02
C HIS A 279 6.94 5.20 16.61
N LEU A 280 6.79 4.19 15.74
CA LEU A 280 6.24 4.37 14.38
C LEU A 280 4.88 5.10 14.40
N ARG A 281 3.89 4.57 15.12
CA ARG A 281 2.53 5.16 15.12
C ARG A 281 2.49 6.57 15.76
N ALA A 282 3.29 6.81 16.80
CA ALA A 282 3.33 8.09 17.48
C ALA A 282 4.03 9.15 16.61
N VAL A 283 5.18 8.82 16.03
CA VAL A 283 5.94 9.72 15.15
C VAL A 283 5.10 10.15 13.96
N LEU A 284 4.41 9.23 13.29
CA LEU A 284 3.55 9.58 12.16
C LEU A 284 2.40 10.51 12.56
N ALA A 285 1.71 10.20 13.66
CA ALA A 285 0.60 11.02 14.14
C ALA A 285 1.07 12.41 14.62
N GLU A 286 2.18 12.48 15.36
CA GLU A 286 2.77 13.75 15.84
C GLU A 286 3.29 14.60 14.68
N THR A 287 3.88 13.98 13.66
CA THR A 287 4.29 14.67 12.43
C THR A 287 3.08 15.27 11.72
N ALA A 288 2.01 14.50 11.52
CA ALA A 288 0.78 14.99 10.90
C ALA A 288 0.14 16.14 11.69
N LEU A 289 0.00 15.99 13.01
CA LEU A 289 -0.57 17.02 13.90
C LEU A 289 0.26 18.30 13.90
N SER A 290 1.58 18.19 13.81
CA SER A 290 2.47 19.34 13.77
C SER A 290 2.44 20.03 12.41
N ALA A 291 2.32 19.26 11.32
CA ALA A 291 2.31 19.77 9.96
C ALA A 291 1.12 20.70 9.69
N VAL A 292 -0.08 20.38 10.18
CA VAL A 292 -1.28 21.22 9.95
C VAL A 292 -1.55 22.24 11.06
N ARG A 293 -0.72 22.30 12.11
CA ARG A 293 -1.02 23.08 13.32
C ARG A 293 -1.29 24.56 13.02
N ASN A 294 -0.49 25.13 12.12
CA ASN A 294 -0.55 26.55 11.77
C ASN A 294 -1.15 26.78 10.38
N GLU A 295 -1.59 25.72 9.70
CA GLU A 295 -2.22 25.84 8.38
C GLU A 295 -3.65 26.36 8.54
N PRO A 296 -4.02 27.43 7.82
CA PRO A 296 -5.38 27.97 7.85
C PRO A 296 -6.35 27.01 7.15
N PHE A 297 -7.61 27.01 7.61
CA PHE A 297 -8.69 26.41 6.85
C PHE A 297 -9.12 27.35 5.73
N GLU A 298 -9.27 26.80 4.54
CA GLU A 298 -9.71 27.49 3.33
C GLU A 298 -10.99 26.83 2.79
N PRO A 299 -11.90 27.56 2.14
CA PRO A 299 -13.03 26.95 1.44
C PRO A 299 -12.58 25.90 0.43
N LEU A 300 -13.28 24.76 0.36
CA LEU A 300 -13.09 23.80 -0.71
C LEU A 300 -13.83 24.33 -1.97
N GLU A 301 -13.05 24.84 -2.92
CA GLU A 301 -13.55 25.54 -4.12
C GLU A 301 -13.27 24.79 -5.42
N ILE A 302 -12.17 24.02 -5.47
CA ILE A 302 -11.84 23.17 -6.62
C ILE A 302 -11.99 21.71 -6.23
N PHE A 303 -12.74 20.98 -7.04
CA PHE A 303 -12.94 19.55 -6.95
C PHE A 303 -12.92 18.98 -8.37
N GLU A 304 -12.01 18.04 -8.61
CA GLU A 304 -11.98 17.27 -9.86
C GLU A 304 -11.66 15.82 -9.50
N ASP A 305 -12.36 14.88 -10.11
CA ASP A 305 -12.10 13.46 -9.94
C ASP A 305 -12.03 12.79 -11.32
N ARG A 306 -10.96 12.04 -11.56
CA ARG A 306 -10.69 11.40 -12.84
C ARG A 306 -10.15 9.99 -12.65
N CYS A 307 -10.45 9.14 -13.62
CA CYS A 307 -9.89 7.81 -13.74
C CYS A 307 -9.34 7.60 -15.16
N ARG A 308 -8.22 6.88 -15.27
CA ARG A 308 -7.60 6.51 -16.55
C ARG A 308 -7.22 5.04 -16.55
N THR A 309 -7.71 4.30 -17.53
CA THR A 309 -7.25 2.94 -17.79
C THR A 309 -5.91 2.96 -18.50
N VAL A 310 -4.97 2.15 -18.03
CA VAL A 310 -3.65 1.95 -18.61
C VAL A 310 -3.48 0.46 -18.91
N ARG A 311 -2.94 0.14 -20.09
CA ARG A 311 -2.63 -1.24 -20.50
C ARG A 311 -1.16 -1.51 -20.23
N LEU A 312 -0.88 -2.47 -19.34
CA LEU A 312 0.48 -2.88 -19.00
C LEU A 312 0.80 -4.22 -19.66
N PRO A 313 1.98 -4.41 -20.25
CA PRO A 313 2.40 -5.69 -20.79
C PRO A 313 2.55 -6.73 -19.69
N VAL A 314 2.16 -7.98 -19.98
CA VAL A 314 2.23 -9.14 -19.07
C VAL A 314 3.42 -10.01 -19.44
N ARG A 315 4.04 -10.66 -18.45
CA ARG A 315 5.17 -11.57 -18.69
C ARG A 315 4.77 -12.76 -19.55
N PRO A 316 5.61 -13.17 -20.52
CA PRO A 316 5.38 -14.39 -21.29
C PRO A 316 5.18 -15.64 -20.45
N GLU A 317 5.90 -15.77 -19.33
CA GLU A 317 5.77 -16.92 -18.43
C GLU A 317 4.40 -16.96 -17.73
N VAL A 318 3.86 -15.79 -17.38
CA VAL A 318 2.52 -15.68 -16.80
C VAL A 318 1.46 -15.99 -17.85
N ILE A 319 1.62 -15.53 -19.09
CA ILE A 319 0.68 -15.83 -20.19
C ILE A 319 0.68 -17.32 -20.52
N SER A 320 1.86 -17.90 -20.68
CA SER A 320 2.02 -19.32 -21.03
C SER A 320 1.72 -20.27 -19.87
N GLY A 321 1.71 -19.76 -18.63
CA GLY A 321 1.62 -20.57 -17.44
C GLY A 321 2.81 -21.53 -17.27
N LYS A 322 3.99 -21.15 -17.81
CA LYS A 322 5.19 -21.97 -17.76
C LYS A 322 6.42 -21.13 -17.48
N VAL A 323 7.26 -21.63 -16.58
CA VAL A 323 8.62 -21.14 -16.33
C VAL A 323 9.61 -22.16 -16.87
N ASP A 324 10.54 -21.74 -17.71
CA ASP A 324 11.69 -22.59 -18.06
C ASP A 324 12.59 -22.72 -16.84
N LEU A 325 12.61 -23.92 -16.28
CA LEU A 325 13.39 -24.26 -15.10
C LEU A 325 14.86 -24.46 -15.47
N PRO A 326 15.79 -24.04 -14.60
CA PRO A 326 17.20 -24.30 -14.81
C PRO A 326 17.54 -25.80 -14.71
N ALA A 327 18.69 -26.20 -15.26
CA ALA A 327 19.19 -27.57 -15.18
C ALA A 327 19.36 -28.05 -13.72
N ALA A 328 19.26 -29.37 -13.49
CA ALA A 328 19.43 -29.94 -12.17
C ALA A 328 20.84 -29.65 -11.59
N GLY A 329 20.88 -29.36 -10.28
CA GLY A 329 22.11 -29.06 -9.54
C GLY A 329 22.30 -27.56 -9.28
N LEU A 330 22.96 -27.24 -8.17
CA LEU A 330 23.21 -25.85 -7.78
C LEU A 330 24.47 -25.30 -8.47
N PRO A 331 24.40 -24.10 -9.07
CA PRO A 331 25.59 -23.43 -9.58
C PRO A 331 26.66 -23.21 -8.50
N ALA A 332 27.92 -23.18 -8.92
CA ALA A 332 29.06 -22.96 -8.04
C ALA A 332 29.12 -21.51 -7.53
N SER A 333 28.88 -20.52 -8.41
CA SER A 333 28.87 -19.11 -8.01
C SER A 333 27.59 -18.74 -7.26
N LEU A 334 27.70 -17.87 -6.26
CA LEU A 334 26.53 -17.39 -5.51
C LEU A 334 25.58 -16.57 -6.37
N SER A 335 26.10 -15.75 -7.29
CA SER A 335 25.30 -14.95 -8.22
C SER A 335 24.44 -15.83 -9.15
N GLU A 336 25.01 -16.86 -9.76
CA GLU A 336 24.25 -17.80 -10.59
C GLU A 336 23.28 -18.63 -9.76
N ARG A 337 23.68 -19.04 -8.55
CA ARG A 337 22.81 -19.78 -7.65
C ARG A 337 21.60 -18.96 -7.22
N LYS A 338 21.77 -17.66 -6.97
CA LYS A 338 20.65 -16.75 -6.69
C LYS A 338 19.67 -16.75 -7.85
N ARG A 339 20.14 -16.47 -9.08
CA ARG A 339 19.29 -16.48 -10.28
C ARG A 339 18.58 -17.83 -10.47
N HIS A 340 19.28 -18.93 -10.24
CA HIS A 340 18.74 -20.28 -10.31
C HIS A 340 17.59 -20.49 -9.31
N LEU A 341 17.80 -20.16 -8.03
CA LEU A 341 16.78 -20.32 -6.99
C LEU A 341 15.61 -19.36 -7.17
N GLU A 342 15.85 -18.12 -7.61
CA GLU A 342 14.78 -17.16 -7.89
C GLU A 342 13.92 -17.62 -9.08
N ARG A 343 14.51 -18.29 -10.07
CA ARG A 343 13.75 -18.89 -11.18
C ARG A 343 12.86 -20.04 -10.70
N ILE A 344 13.34 -20.87 -9.78
CA ILE A 344 12.53 -21.90 -9.12
C ILE A 344 11.41 -21.25 -8.31
N HIS A 345 11.73 -20.25 -7.50
CA HIS A 345 10.74 -19.56 -6.68
C HIS A 345 9.67 -18.86 -7.51
N PHE A 346 10.03 -18.34 -8.68
CA PHE A 346 9.06 -17.79 -9.63
C PHE A 346 8.13 -18.87 -10.18
N ALA A 347 8.64 -20.07 -10.48
CA ALA A 347 7.80 -21.20 -10.87
C ALA A 347 6.83 -21.60 -9.74
N ASP A 348 7.30 -21.63 -8.50
CA ASP A 348 6.46 -21.93 -7.32
C ASP A 348 5.36 -20.86 -7.11
N THR A 349 5.67 -19.61 -7.44
CA THR A 349 4.75 -18.47 -7.27
C THR A 349 3.80 -18.29 -8.48
N LEU A 350 4.08 -18.96 -9.60
CA LEU A 350 3.38 -18.74 -10.86
C LEU A 350 1.88 -19.04 -10.77
N GLU A 351 1.48 -20.09 -10.05
CA GLU A 351 0.07 -20.44 -9.89
C GLU A 351 -0.71 -19.32 -9.18
N PHE A 352 -0.13 -18.77 -8.11
CA PHE A 352 -0.70 -17.62 -7.40
C PHE A 352 -0.82 -16.38 -8.31
N LEU A 353 0.21 -16.08 -9.11
CA LEU A 353 0.17 -14.95 -10.06
C LEU A 353 -0.88 -15.17 -11.16
N LEU A 354 -1.00 -16.40 -11.64
CA LEU A 354 -2.02 -16.80 -12.61
C LEU A 354 -3.42 -16.64 -12.04
N GLU A 355 -3.66 -17.03 -10.79
CA GLU A 355 -4.95 -16.85 -10.12
C GLU A 355 -5.31 -15.36 -10.05
N LYS A 356 -4.38 -14.52 -9.61
CA LYS A 356 -4.55 -13.05 -9.55
C LYS A 356 -4.78 -12.43 -10.92
N TYR A 357 -4.08 -12.90 -11.96
CA TYR A 357 -4.27 -12.39 -13.31
C TYR A 357 -5.59 -12.85 -13.93
N ARG A 358 -5.90 -14.16 -13.84
CA ARG A 358 -7.10 -14.79 -14.41
C ARG A 358 -8.39 -14.31 -13.75
N SER A 359 -8.34 -13.97 -12.46
CA SER A 359 -9.54 -13.50 -11.76
C SER A 359 -10.07 -12.23 -12.42
N GLY A 360 -11.16 -12.40 -13.20
CA GLY A 360 -11.84 -11.35 -13.96
C GLY A 360 -11.46 -11.23 -15.44
N GLU A 361 -10.43 -11.95 -15.91
CA GLU A 361 -10.04 -11.96 -17.32
C GLU A 361 -10.76 -13.07 -18.08
N LYS A 362 -11.47 -12.71 -19.17
CA LYS A 362 -12.13 -13.72 -20.04
C LYS A 362 -11.12 -14.55 -20.82
N THR A 363 -10.02 -13.93 -21.21
CA THR A 363 -8.93 -14.54 -21.99
C THR A 363 -7.62 -13.90 -21.55
N LEU A 364 -6.62 -14.71 -21.22
CA LEU A 364 -5.27 -14.17 -20.96
C LEU A 364 -4.77 -13.49 -22.22
N SER A 365 -4.28 -12.27 -22.08
CA SER A 365 -3.77 -11.46 -23.19
C SER A 365 -2.31 -11.06 -22.94
N GLY A 366 -1.65 -10.52 -23.95
CA GLY A 366 -0.31 -9.92 -23.79
C GLY A 366 -0.27 -8.71 -22.85
N THR A 367 -1.43 -8.25 -22.36
CA THR A 367 -1.59 -7.05 -21.55
C THR A 367 -2.60 -7.25 -20.42
N VAL A 368 -2.52 -6.40 -19.39
CA VAL A 368 -3.48 -6.28 -18.30
C VAL A 368 -3.91 -4.83 -18.17
N GLU A 369 -5.22 -4.60 -17.99
CA GLU A 369 -5.77 -3.26 -17.77
C GLU A 369 -5.77 -2.93 -16.29
N VAL A 370 -5.22 -1.76 -15.95
CA VAL A 370 -5.18 -1.21 -14.59
C VAL A 370 -5.69 0.23 -14.59
N GLU A 371 -6.08 0.75 -13.43
CA GLU A 371 -6.65 2.11 -13.31
C GLU A 371 -5.68 3.04 -12.55
N LEU A 372 -5.42 4.22 -13.11
CA LEU A 372 -4.93 5.38 -12.38
C LEU A 372 -6.13 6.20 -11.88
N GLY A 373 -6.10 6.62 -10.62
CA GLY A 373 -7.08 7.56 -10.04
C GLY A 373 -6.45 8.91 -9.76
N LEU A 374 -7.17 10.01 -9.98
CA LEU A 374 -6.71 11.36 -9.66
C LEU A 374 -7.83 12.16 -9.02
N LEU A 375 -7.62 12.57 -7.78
CA LEU A 375 -8.50 13.48 -7.05
C LEU A 375 -7.79 14.80 -6.82
N ARG A 376 -8.39 15.90 -7.25
CA ARG A 376 -7.94 17.27 -6.96
C ARG A 376 -8.88 17.94 -5.97
N LEU A 377 -8.31 18.51 -4.92
CA LEU A 377 -9.01 19.29 -3.90
C LEU A 377 -8.21 20.58 -3.67
N ASN A 378 -8.71 21.71 -4.17
CA ASN A 378 -7.97 22.97 -4.28
C ASN A 378 -6.64 22.78 -5.03
N ALA A 379 -5.53 23.18 -4.43
CA ALA A 379 -4.19 23.01 -4.97
C ALA A 379 -3.68 21.56 -4.85
N ARG A 380 -4.22 20.76 -3.93
CA ARG A 380 -3.70 19.42 -3.67
C ARG A 380 -4.26 18.39 -4.65
N LYS A 381 -3.40 17.47 -5.08
CA LYS A 381 -3.76 16.32 -5.91
C LYS A 381 -3.40 15.02 -5.19
N ILE A 382 -4.23 14.00 -5.34
CA ILE A 382 -3.96 12.63 -4.90
C ILE A 382 -3.94 11.75 -6.14
N LEU A 383 -2.78 11.20 -6.48
CA LEU A 383 -2.60 10.28 -7.60
C LEU A 383 -2.50 8.84 -7.07
N ALA A 384 -3.42 8.00 -7.52
CA ALA A 384 -3.55 6.62 -7.09
C ALA A 384 -3.02 5.66 -8.16
N PHE A 385 -2.02 4.88 -7.79
CA PHE A 385 -1.40 3.86 -8.61
C PHE A 385 -1.98 2.46 -8.34
N PRO A 386 -2.04 1.60 -9.36
CA PRO A 386 -2.45 0.21 -9.19
C PRO A 386 -1.35 -0.64 -8.54
N GLY A 387 -1.76 -1.73 -7.88
CA GLY A 387 -0.87 -2.72 -7.28
C GLY A 387 0.18 -2.14 -6.32
N GLU A 388 1.28 -2.86 -6.17
CA GLU A 388 2.44 -2.45 -5.39
C GLU A 388 3.43 -1.69 -6.29
N THR A 389 3.27 -0.37 -6.34
CA THR A 389 4.14 0.52 -7.11
C THR A 389 5.37 0.93 -6.29
N PHE A 390 6.52 1.06 -6.97
CA PHE A 390 7.76 1.52 -6.33
C PHE A 390 7.71 3.01 -5.99
N SER A 391 8.32 3.40 -4.88
CA SER A 391 8.44 4.81 -4.48
C SER A 391 9.24 5.63 -5.50
N SER A 392 10.23 5.01 -6.14
CA SER A 392 11.01 5.63 -7.21
C SER A 392 10.17 5.92 -8.47
N THR A 393 9.24 5.02 -8.82
CA THR A 393 8.29 5.21 -9.93
C THR A 393 7.43 6.43 -9.70
N ALA A 394 6.86 6.56 -8.49
CA ALA A 394 6.05 7.71 -8.13
C ALA A 394 6.86 9.02 -8.17
N THR A 395 8.06 9.03 -7.58
CA THR A 395 8.98 10.18 -7.62
C THR A 395 9.28 10.59 -9.07
N ALA A 396 9.62 9.61 -9.92
CA ALA A 396 10.02 9.84 -11.31
C ALA A 396 8.86 10.13 -12.27
N ALA A 397 7.60 9.90 -11.87
CA ALA A 397 6.42 10.32 -12.63
C ALA A 397 6.24 11.85 -12.66
N GLY A 398 7.03 12.59 -11.87
CA GLY A 398 7.05 14.06 -11.84
C GLY A 398 6.10 14.61 -10.81
N MET A 399 6.30 14.26 -9.53
CA MET A 399 5.51 14.84 -8.45
C MET A 399 5.99 16.26 -8.13
N GLU A 400 5.19 17.23 -8.53
CA GLU A 400 5.20 18.59 -7.99
C GLU A 400 4.94 18.54 -6.47
N GLU A 401 5.34 19.58 -5.72
CA GLU A 401 5.18 19.66 -4.25
C GLU A 401 3.71 19.55 -3.76
N GLU A 402 2.74 19.50 -4.67
CA GLU A 402 1.31 19.48 -4.39
C GLU A 402 0.62 18.13 -4.65
N VAL A 403 1.36 17.11 -5.11
CA VAL A 403 0.81 15.78 -5.37
C VAL A 403 1.15 14.83 -4.23
N ALA A 404 0.15 14.14 -3.68
CA ALA A 404 0.33 12.98 -2.82
C ALA A 404 0.09 11.71 -3.65
N THR A 405 0.98 10.73 -3.57
CA THR A 405 0.80 9.45 -4.28
C THR A 405 0.38 8.35 -3.34
N VAL A 406 -0.53 7.52 -3.81
CA VAL A 406 -1.05 6.37 -3.10
C VAL A 406 -0.99 5.15 -4.01
N THR A 407 -1.03 3.94 -3.45
CA THR A 407 -0.89 2.68 -4.18
C THR A 407 -2.07 1.75 -3.87
N GLU A 408 -2.10 0.56 -4.49
CA GLU A 408 -3.20 -0.41 -4.36
C GLU A 408 -4.56 0.12 -4.81
N HIS A 409 -4.58 0.92 -5.87
CA HIS A 409 -5.81 1.41 -6.48
C HIS A 409 -6.39 0.43 -7.50
N GLY A 410 -7.67 0.13 -7.35
CA GLY A 410 -8.38 -0.80 -8.22
C GLY A 410 -7.84 -2.22 -8.06
N ARG A 411 -7.73 -2.94 -9.18
CA ARG A 411 -7.20 -4.31 -9.16
C ARG A 411 -5.69 -4.28 -8.91
N THR A 412 -5.19 -5.31 -8.23
CA THR A 412 -3.75 -5.55 -8.15
C THR A 412 -3.23 -6.22 -9.42
N VAL A 413 -1.97 -5.90 -9.73
CA VAL A 413 -1.11 -6.67 -10.63
C VAL A 413 0.15 -7.14 -9.90
N MET A 414 0.02 -7.26 -8.57
CA MET A 414 1.11 -7.43 -7.61
C MET A 414 2.13 -6.30 -7.76
N TYR A 415 3.42 -6.63 -7.81
CA TYR A 415 4.49 -5.66 -7.96
C TYR A 415 4.59 -5.10 -9.38
N ILE A 416 4.97 -3.81 -9.46
CA ILE A 416 5.32 -3.12 -10.71
C ILE A 416 6.75 -2.58 -10.58
N PRO A 417 7.79 -3.44 -10.68
CA PRO A 417 9.18 -3.03 -10.52
C PRO A 417 9.69 -2.25 -11.74
N PRO A 418 10.60 -1.27 -11.54
CA PRO A 418 11.40 -0.72 -12.62
C PRO A 418 12.19 -1.81 -13.36
N ARG A 419 12.46 -1.60 -14.66
CA ARG A 419 13.16 -2.56 -15.53
C ARG A 419 14.44 -3.15 -14.90
N GLU A 420 15.28 -2.30 -14.32
CA GLU A 420 16.56 -2.71 -13.71
C GLU A 420 16.36 -3.63 -12.50
N GLU A 421 15.22 -3.55 -11.80
CA GLU A 421 14.94 -4.39 -10.64
C GLU A 421 14.62 -5.84 -11.03
N TYR A 422 14.16 -6.10 -12.26
CA TYR A 422 14.11 -7.46 -12.82
C TYR A 422 15.50 -8.05 -13.06
N ARG A 423 16.47 -7.22 -13.52
CA ARG A 423 17.86 -7.66 -13.71
C ARG A 423 18.50 -8.03 -12.39
N ARG A 424 18.29 -7.20 -11.36
CA ARG A 424 18.84 -7.39 -10.02
C ARG A 424 18.16 -8.53 -9.24
N GLY A 425 16.95 -8.93 -9.62
CA GLY A 425 16.17 -9.98 -8.97
C GLY A 425 15.55 -9.54 -7.64
N GLY A 426 15.30 -10.47 -6.73
CA GLY A 426 14.64 -10.22 -5.44
C GLY A 426 13.11 -10.39 -5.50
N TYR A 427 12.49 -10.41 -4.33
CA TYR A 427 11.10 -10.83 -4.14
C TYR A 427 10.11 -10.10 -5.04
N GLU A 428 10.21 -8.77 -5.11
CA GLU A 428 9.30 -7.92 -5.88
C GLU A 428 9.29 -8.27 -7.38
N SER A 429 10.45 -8.66 -7.95
CA SER A 429 10.54 -9.07 -9.36
C SER A 429 10.00 -10.48 -9.62
N ILE A 430 10.07 -11.35 -8.61
CA ILE A 430 9.55 -12.72 -8.67
C ILE A 430 8.03 -12.69 -8.62
N CYS A 431 7.47 -11.83 -7.76
CA CYS A 431 6.04 -11.69 -7.55
C CYS A 431 5.36 -10.69 -8.52
N ALA A 432 5.95 -10.40 -9.68
CA ALA A 432 5.37 -9.47 -10.65
C ALA A 432 4.63 -10.20 -11.79
N ILE A 433 3.40 -9.79 -12.06
CA ILE A 433 2.58 -10.26 -13.21
C ILE A 433 3.06 -9.60 -14.51
N VAL A 434 3.41 -8.32 -14.42
CA VAL A 434 3.72 -7.45 -15.55
C VAL A 434 5.15 -7.64 -16.06
N SER A 435 5.42 -7.28 -17.32
CA SER A 435 6.76 -7.37 -17.90
C SER A 435 7.67 -6.19 -17.47
N PRO A 436 9.00 -6.26 -17.73
CA PRO A 436 9.94 -5.18 -17.37
C PRO A 436 9.64 -3.81 -17.97
N GLU A 437 8.87 -3.74 -19.06
CA GLU A 437 8.43 -2.51 -19.73
C GLU A 437 7.30 -1.79 -18.99
N ALA A 438 6.58 -2.49 -18.10
CA ALA A 438 5.31 -2.01 -17.56
C ALA A 438 5.45 -0.77 -16.68
N GLU A 439 6.48 -0.71 -15.84
CA GLU A 439 6.72 0.44 -14.97
C GLU A 439 6.93 1.73 -15.77
N GLU A 440 7.70 1.67 -16.85
CA GLU A 440 8.00 2.83 -17.68
C GLU A 440 6.73 3.37 -18.37
N ILE A 441 5.88 2.44 -18.85
CA ILE A 441 4.57 2.77 -19.41
C ILE A 441 3.71 3.44 -18.35
N LEU A 442 3.56 2.80 -17.17
CA LEU A 442 2.75 3.33 -16.07
C LEU A 442 3.22 4.73 -15.64
N ARG A 443 4.53 4.92 -15.46
CA ARG A 443 5.14 6.19 -15.07
C ARG A 443 4.87 7.28 -16.09
N ARG A 444 5.02 6.98 -17.38
CA ARG A 444 4.74 7.93 -18.46
C ARG A 444 3.27 8.32 -18.52
N GLU A 445 2.37 7.34 -18.45
CA GLU A 445 0.92 7.60 -18.48
C GLU A 445 0.46 8.37 -17.24
N ALA A 446 1.03 8.09 -16.07
CA ALA A 446 0.78 8.85 -14.84
C ALA A 446 1.24 10.31 -14.98
N GLY A 447 2.44 10.55 -15.50
CA GLY A 447 2.92 11.91 -15.74
C GLY A 447 2.06 12.69 -16.75
N ARG A 448 1.53 12.03 -17.79
CA ARG A 448 0.56 12.65 -18.71
C ARG A 448 -0.76 12.96 -18.01
N PHE A 449 -1.27 12.00 -17.25
CA PHE A 449 -2.55 12.13 -16.54
C PHE A 449 -2.57 13.26 -15.51
N LEU A 450 -1.43 13.59 -14.90
CA LEU A 450 -1.29 14.73 -13.98
C LEU A 450 -1.34 16.10 -14.66
N ARG A 451 -0.97 16.20 -15.95
CA ARG A 451 -0.84 17.45 -16.71
C ARG A 451 -2.04 17.79 -17.56
N GLU A 452 -2.68 16.77 -18.11
CA GLU A 452 -4.03 16.88 -18.68
C GLU A 452 -5.02 17.25 -17.60
#